data_AF-A0A959WGF4-F1
#
_entry.id   AF-A0A959WGF4-F1
#
_cell.length_a   1.000
_cell.length_b   1.000
_cell.length_c   1.000
_cell.angle_alpha   90.00
_cell.angle_beta   90.00
_cell.angle_gamma   90.00
#
_symmetry.space_group_name_H-M   'P 1'
#
loop_
_entity.id
_entity.type
_entity.pdbx_description
1 polymer ?
#
loop_
_entity_poly.entity_id
_entity_poly.type
_entity_poly.pdbx_seq_one_letter_code
_entity_poly.pdbx_strand_id
1 'polypeptide(L)'
;MSKHKHGKPRPESESGEPDVPDFVGFKKGQKIWVHTEGGGQRPAIYVGDGENATFFGGPPLAYIVMEDTEEGGEVELDRITARN
;
A
#
# COMPACT_ATOMS: atom_id res chain seq x y z
N MET A 1 58.12 -23.48 6.26
CA MET A 1 57.02 -24.09 5.48
C MET A 1 55.76 -23.94 6.34
N SER A 2 54.73 -23.15 6.01
CA SER A 2 53.75 -23.35 4.91
C SER A 2 53.18 -24.77 4.94
N LYS A 3 51.88 -25.06 5.08
CA LYS A 3 50.62 -24.26 5.12
C LYS A 3 49.67 -24.92 6.18
N HIS A 4 48.41 -24.58 6.47
CA HIS A 4 47.35 -23.72 5.91
C HIS A 4 46.52 -23.07 7.06
N LYS A 5 45.58 -22.17 6.74
CA LYS A 5 44.43 -21.75 7.58
C LYS A 5 43.17 -22.53 7.17
N HIS A 6 42.25 -22.84 8.08
CA HIS A 6 40.82 -22.94 7.74
C HIS A 6 39.86 -22.71 8.92
N GLY A 7 39.86 -21.49 9.47
CA GLY A 7 38.64 -21.00 10.10
C GLY A 7 37.63 -20.67 9.02
N LYS A 8 36.53 -21.42 8.92
CA LYS A 8 35.33 -20.95 8.21
C LYS A 8 34.63 -19.97 9.14
N PRO A 9 34.51 -18.67 8.82
CA PRO A 9 33.45 -17.90 9.45
C PRO A 9 32.12 -18.58 9.08
N ARG A 10 31.23 -18.74 10.07
CA ARG A 10 29.81 -18.94 9.76
C ARG A 10 29.39 -17.75 8.88
N PRO A 11 28.66 -17.95 7.77
CA PRO A 11 27.95 -16.82 7.20
C PRO A 11 27.02 -16.29 8.29
N GLU A 12 27.12 -15.00 8.59
CA GLU A 12 26.04 -14.30 9.24
C GLU A 12 24.82 -14.47 8.34
N SER A 13 23.84 -15.23 8.81
CA SER A 13 22.50 -15.18 8.25
C SER A 13 21.91 -13.84 8.68
N GLU A 14 22.31 -12.78 7.98
CA GLU A 14 21.46 -11.62 7.74
C GLU A 14 20.26 -12.12 6.90
N SER A 15 19.41 -12.92 7.55
CA SER A 15 18.00 -13.03 7.23
C SER A 15 17.33 -11.75 7.72
N GLY A 16 17.81 -10.62 7.20
CA GLY A 16 16.94 -9.50 6.94
C GLY A 16 15.96 -9.99 5.90
N GLU A 17 14.86 -10.58 6.38
CA GLU A 17 13.58 -10.32 5.72
C GLU A 17 13.57 -8.82 5.46
N PRO A 18 13.38 -8.36 4.20
CA PRO A 18 13.28 -6.94 3.96
C PRO A 18 12.23 -6.41 4.92
N ASP A 19 12.51 -5.27 5.55
CA ASP A 19 11.47 -4.43 6.13
C ASP A 19 10.65 -3.91 4.93
N VAL A 20 9.85 -4.82 4.35
CA VAL A 20 8.71 -4.50 3.53
C VAL A 20 7.78 -3.87 4.55
N PRO A 21 7.64 -2.53 4.57
CA PRO A 21 6.65 -1.93 5.43
C PRO A 21 5.32 -2.60 5.12
N ASP A 22 4.60 -3.06 6.15
CA ASP A 22 3.20 -3.47 6.04
C ASP A 22 2.52 -2.48 5.10
N PHE A 23 2.12 -2.94 3.90
CA PHE A 23 1.90 -2.13 2.69
C PHE A 23 1.63 -0.66 3.03
N VAL A 24 2.53 0.28 2.66
CA VAL A 24 2.40 1.72 2.99
C VAL A 24 1.12 2.27 2.37
N GLY A 25 0.04 2.10 3.12
CA GLY A 25 -1.31 2.13 2.64
C GLY A 25 -2.19 2.88 3.61
N PHE A 26 -3.40 3.13 3.15
CA PHE A 26 -4.33 3.97 3.87
C PHE A 26 -4.87 3.25 5.10
N LYS A 27 -4.90 3.95 6.24
CA LYS A 27 -5.56 3.44 7.44
C LYS A 27 -7.05 3.73 7.36
N LYS A 28 -7.90 2.82 7.84
CA LYS A 28 -9.35 3.09 7.94
C LYS A 28 -9.60 4.39 8.74
N GLY A 29 -10.41 5.28 8.17
CA GLY A 29 -10.63 6.63 8.71
C GLY A 29 -9.63 7.70 8.26
N GLN A 30 -8.61 7.33 7.47
CA GLN A 30 -7.64 8.28 6.93
C GLN A 30 -8.27 9.19 5.87
N LYS A 31 -7.92 10.48 5.97
CA LYS A 31 -8.30 11.51 4.99
C LYS A 31 -7.47 11.36 3.72
N ILE A 32 -8.15 11.38 2.58
CA ILE A 32 -7.55 11.19 1.26
C ILE A 32 -8.10 12.21 0.24
N TRP A 33 -7.38 12.34 -0.86
CA TRP A 33 -7.87 12.91 -2.10
C TRP A 33 -8.18 11.79 -3.10
N VAL A 34 -9.32 11.91 -3.77
CA VAL A 34 -9.70 11.06 -4.91
C VAL A 34 -9.47 11.85 -6.19
N HIS A 35 -8.61 11.36 -7.07
CA HIS A 35 -8.31 11.99 -8.36
C HIS A 35 -9.44 11.70 -9.35
N THR A 36 -10.02 12.76 -9.91
CA THR A 36 -11.10 12.66 -10.91
C THR A 36 -10.54 12.67 -12.32
N GLU A 37 -11.26 12.09 -13.29
CA GLU A 37 -10.79 11.95 -14.68
C GLU A 37 -10.57 13.29 -15.39
N GLY A 38 -11.16 14.38 -14.89
CA GLY A 38 -10.89 15.75 -15.34
C GLY A 38 -9.61 16.38 -14.76
N GLY A 39 -8.76 15.62 -14.06
CA GLY A 39 -7.56 16.12 -13.37
C GLY A 39 -7.85 16.89 -12.07
N GLY A 40 -9.10 16.84 -11.59
CA GLY A 40 -9.51 17.42 -10.30
C GLY A 40 -9.27 16.47 -9.14
N GLN A 41 -9.54 16.93 -7.93
CA GLN A 41 -9.48 16.12 -6.71
C GLN A 41 -10.75 16.35 -5.88
N ARG A 42 -11.32 15.28 -5.32
CA ARG A 42 -12.44 15.37 -4.36
C ARG A 42 -12.04 14.83 -2.98
N PRO A 43 -12.56 15.42 -1.89
CA PRO A 43 -12.24 15.04 -0.52
C PRO A 43 -12.95 13.74 -0.11
N ALA A 44 -12.25 12.79 0.50
CA ALA A 44 -12.85 11.54 0.96
C ALA A 44 -12.15 10.93 2.19
N ILE A 45 -12.81 9.94 2.79
CA ILE A 45 -12.29 9.08 3.86
C ILE A 45 -12.10 7.66 3.33
N TYR A 46 -10.92 7.07 3.56
CA TYR A 46 -10.65 5.66 3.26
C TYR A 46 -11.33 4.73 4.27
N VAL A 47 -12.03 3.70 3.79
CA VAL A 47 -12.81 2.75 4.62
C VAL A 47 -12.14 1.37 4.70
N GLY A 48 -11.48 0.94 3.64
CA GLY A 48 -10.84 -0.37 3.48
C GLY A 48 -10.53 -0.65 2.01
N ASP A 49 -9.97 -1.81 1.74
CA ASP A 49 -9.58 -2.28 0.41
C ASP A 49 -10.61 -3.25 -0.21
N GLY A 50 -10.62 -3.29 -1.54
CA GLY A 50 -11.46 -4.18 -2.34
C GLY A 50 -10.75 -5.47 -2.70
N GLU A 51 -10.41 -6.30 -1.70
CA GLU A 51 -9.62 -7.54 -1.84
C GLU A 51 -10.04 -8.43 -3.02
N ASN A 52 -11.34 -8.49 -3.30
CA ASN A 52 -11.92 -9.33 -4.35
C ASN A 52 -11.49 -8.93 -5.78
N ALA A 53 -11.19 -7.65 -6.04
CA ALA A 53 -10.94 -7.16 -7.39
C ALA A 53 -9.69 -7.80 -8.01
N THR A 54 -8.61 -7.89 -7.24
CA THR A 54 -7.34 -8.47 -7.70
C THR A 54 -7.44 -9.99 -7.92
N PHE A 55 -8.32 -10.69 -7.19
CA PHE A 55 -8.56 -12.13 -7.40
C PHE A 55 -9.13 -12.45 -8.80
N PHE A 56 -9.97 -11.56 -9.34
CA PHE A 56 -10.51 -11.68 -10.70
C PHE A 56 -9.62 -11.02 -11.78
N GLY A 57 -8.41 -10.58 -11.42
CA GLY A 57 -7.47 -9.93 -12.34
C GLY A 57 -7.77 -8.44 -12.60
N GLY A 58 -8.62 -7.81 -11.80
CA GLY A 58 -8.84 -6.37 -11.80
C GLY A 58 -7.76 -5.59 -11.04
N PRO A 59 -7.72 -4.25 -11.18
CA PRO A 59 -6.84 -3.40 -10.39
C PRO A 59 -7.17 -3.50 -8.89
N PRO A 60 -6.22 -3.23 -7.98
CA PRO A 60 -6.50 -3.08 -6.56
C PRO A 60 -7.46 -1.90 -6.31
N LEU A 61 -8.55 -2.14 -5.58
CA LEU A 61 -9.59 -1.15 -5.30
C LEU A 61 -9.60 -0.72 -3.83
N ALA A 62 -10.24 0.41 -3.54
CA ALA A 62 -10.46 0.97 -2.23
C ALA A 62 -11.93 1.39 -2.05
N TYR A 63 -12.50 1.05 -0.90
CA TYR A 63 -13.77 1.58 -0.43
C TYR A 63 -13.54 2.93 0.25
N ILE A 64 -14.36 3.91 -0.14
CA ILE A 64 -14.27 5.29 0.32
C ILE A 64 -15.64 5.85 0.70
N VAL A 65 -15.65 6.94 1.46
CA VAL A 65 -16.82 7.82 1.62
C VAL A 65 -16.43 9.24 1.21
N MET A 66 -17.19 9.82 0.30
CA MET A 66 -17.01 11.21 -0.14
C MET A 66 -17.38 12.17 0.99
N GLU A 67 -16.50 13.09 1.37
CA GLU A 67 -16.76 14.03 2.49
C GLU A 67 -17.74 15.14 2.11
N ASP A 68 -17.96 15.40 0.81
CA ASP A 68 -18.86 16.43 0.30
C ASP A 68 -20.30 15.94 0.06
N THR A 69 -20.51 14.62 -0.09
CA THR A 69 -21.84 14.03 -0.33
C THR A 69 -22.24 12.92 0.64
N GLU A 70 -21.34 12.47 1.53
CA GLU A 70 -21.52 11.30 2.41
C GLU A 70 -21.78 9.97 1.67
N GLU A 71 -21.59 9.95 0.35
CA GLU A 71 -21.80 8.77 -0.50
C GLU A 71 -20.62 7.81 -0.41
N GLY A 72 -20.93 6.51 -0.27
CA GLY A 72 -19.95 5.43 -0.39
C GLY A 72 -19.57 5.18 -1.85
N GLY A 73 -18.31 4.88 -2.10
CA GLY A 73 -17.79 4.60 -3.44
C GLY A 73 -16.66 3.57 -3.44
N GLU A 74 -16.33 3.08 -4.63
CA GLU A 74 -15.20 2.19 -4.91
C GLU A 74 -14.31 2.88 -5.96
N VAL A 75 -13.00 2.94 -5.72
CA VAL A 75 -12.02 3.59 -6.61
C VAL A 75 -10.75 2.76 -6.70
N GLU A 76 -10.01 2.88 -7.79
CA GLU A 76 -8.68 2.26 -7.93
C GLU A 76 -7.69 2.88 -6.92
N LEU A 77 -6.81 2.06 -6.33
CA LEU A 77 -5.86 2.51 -5.30
C LEU A 77 -4.82 3.51 -5.83
N ASP A 78 -4.55 3.52 -7.14
CA ASP A 78 -3.67 4.50 -7.79
C ASP A 78 -4.34 5.87 -7.99
N ARG A 79 -5.68 5.92 -7.98
CA ARG A 79 -6.49 7.15 -8.05
C ARG A 79 -6.69 7.84 -6.70
N ILE A 80 -5.97 7.44 -5.64
CA ILE A 80 -6.04 8.10 -4.33
C ILE A 80 -4.67 8.48 -3.75
N THR A 81 -4.62 9.63 -3.05
CA THR A 81 -3.43 10.10 -2.32
C THR A 81 -3.78 10.56 -0.91
N ALA A 82 -2.80 10.54 0.00
CA ALA A 82 -3.03 10.96 1.39
C ALA A 82 -3.28 12.48 1.46
N ARG A 83 -4.24 12.89 2.28
CA ARG A 83 -4.49 14.30 2.60
C ARG A 83 -4.11 14.59 4.06
N ASN A 84 -2.90 15.10 4.22
CA ASN A 84 -2.37 15.64 5.48
C ASN A 84 -3.01 16.98 5.84
#